data_AF-A0A7V9FMZ3-F1
#
_entry.id   AF-A0A7V9FMZ3-F1
#
_cell.length_a   1.000
_cell.length_b   1.000
_cell.length_c   1.000
_cell.angle_alpha   90.00
_cell.angle_beta   90.00
_cell.angle_gamma   90.00
#
_symmetry.space_group_name_H-M   'P 1'
#
loop_
_entity.id
_entity.type
_entity.pdbx_description
1 polymer ?
#
loop_
_entity_poly.entity_id
_entity_poly.type
_entity_poly.pdbx_seq_one_letter_code
_entity_poly.pdbx_strand_id
1 'polypeptide(L)'
;MPRQSLSAAEAARRLGISLDTLRRWDRAGKIRVARDSSNRRIVDASEVERLRGRVGDETLSARNRFRGVVRSVEIDGLLARVEIDVTEPARVVAIVTRESAEELELRPGVSAAAVVKATSVMVDR
;
A
#
# COMPACT_ATOMS: atom_id res chain seq x y z
N MET A 1 10.40 -32.42 -1.20
CA MET A 1 10.92 -31.02 -1.11
C MET A 1 10.74 -30.56 0.33
N PRO A 2 11.78 -30.10 1.04
CA PRO A 2 11.63 -29.69 2.43
C PRO A 2 10.71 -28.46 2.49
N ARG A 3 9.66 -28.54 3.31
CA ARG A 3 8.78 -27.42 3.66
C ARG A 3 9.58 -26.42 4.50
N GLN A 4 10.29 -25.50 3.84
CA GLN A 4 10.98 -24.42 4.53
C GLN A 4 9.91 -23.53 5.20
N SER A 5 9.89 -23.58 6.54
CA SER A 5 9.04 -22.72 7.34
C SER A 5 9.78 -21.41 7.61
N LEU A 6 9.12 -20.29 7.34
CA LEU A 6 9.62 -18.94 7.57
C LEU A 6 8.97 -18.36 8.81
N SER A 7 9.69 -17.52 9.55
CA SER A 7 9.04 -16.71 10.57
C SER A 7 8.04 -15.73 9.94
N ALA A 8 7.05 -15.28 10.70
CA ALA A 8 6.14 -14.23 10.25
C ALA A 8 6.86 -12.96 9.75
N ALA A 9 8.00 -12.60 10.34
CA ALA A 9 8.78 -11.43 9.91
C ALA A 9 9.46 -11.65 8.56
N GLU A 10 10.03 -12.83 8.32
CA GLU A 10 10.63 -13.19 7.03
C GLU A 10 9.58 -13.33 5.93
N ALA A 11 8.43 -13.96 6.23
CA ALA A 11 7.32 -14.09 5.32
C ALA A 11 6.77 -12.72 4.89
N ALA A 12 6.57 -11.80 5.84
CA ALA A 12 6.12 -10.44 5.56
C ALA A 12 7.10 -9.71 4.62
N ARG A 13 8.41 -9.83 4.89
CA ARG A 13 9.47 -9.24 4.06
C ARG A 13 9.49 -9.80 2.65
N ARG A 14 9.33 -11.13 2.49
CA ARG A 14 9.28 -11.78 1.17
C ARG A 14 8.02 -11.44 0.37
N LEU A 15 6.93 -11.09 1.06
CA LEU A 15 5.67 -10.63 0.47
C LEU A 15 5.66 -9.11 0.19
N GLY A 16 6.64 -8.35 0.68
CA GLY A 16 6.64 -6.88 0.54
C GLY A 16 5.55 -6.19 1.38
N ILE A 17 5.14 -6.78 2.50
CA ILE A 17 4.13 -6.22 3.41
C ILE A 17 4.70 -6.01 4.81
N SER A 18 4.04 -5.17 5.61
CA SER A 18 4.39 -5.03 7.03
C SER A 18 4.03 -6.30 7.83
N LEU A 19 4.77 -6.56 8.92
CA LEU A 19 4.46 -7.67 9.83
C LEU A 19 3.03 -7.59 10.38
N ASP A 20 2.52 -6.38 10.63
CA ASP A 20 1.14 -6.20 11.10
C ASP A 20 0.10 -6.52 10.03
N THR A 21 0.40 -6.30 8.75
CA THR A 21 -0.45 -6.75 7.64
C THR A 21 -0.51 -8.28 7.60
N LEU A 22 0.62 -8.96 7.75
CA LEU A 22 0.64 -10.42 7.84
C LEU A 22 -0.15 -10.95 9.04
N ARG A 23 0.01 -10.33 10.23
CA ARG A 23 -0.77 -10.67 11.43
C ARG A 23 -2.27 -10.42 11.25
N ARG A 24 -2.64 -9.38 10.49
CA ARG A 24 -4.04 -9.12 10.13
C ARG A 24 -4.57 -10.19 9.18
N TRP A 25 -3.79 -10.59 8.18
CA TRP A 25 -4.15 -11.66 7.25
C TRP A 25 -4.32 -13.00 7.96
N ASP A 26 -3.46 -13.32 8.94
CA ASP A 26 -3.60 -14.50 9.81
C ASP A 26 -4.95 -14.48 10.53
N ARG A 27 -5.28 -13.39 11.23
CA ARG A 27 -6.58 -13.23 11.90
C ARG A 27 -7.78 -13.30 10.96
N ALA A 28 -7.61 -12.86 9.71
CA ALA A 28 -8.63 -12.87 8.68
C ALA A 28 -8.67 -14.19 7.87
N GLY A 29 -7.80 -15.17 8.17
CA GLY A 29 -7.71 -16.43 7.43
C GLY A 29 -7.19 -16.30 6.00
N LYS A 30 -6.60 -15.17 5.62
CA LYS A 30 -6.11 -14.88 4.25
C LYS A 30 -4.77 -15.57 3.95
N ILE A 31 -3.98 -15.84 4.98
CA ILE A 31 -2.68 -16.52 4.89
C ILE A 31 -2.68 -17.72 5.83
N ARG A 32 -2.14 -18.84 5.37
CA ARG A 32 -1.99 -20.06 6.17
C ARG A 32 -0.80 -19.92 7.10
N VAL A 33 -1.06 -19.86 8.39
CA VAL A 33 -0.05 -19.73 9.44
C VAL A 33 -0.14 -20.93 10.39
N ALA A 34 1.00 -21.51 10.72
CA ALA A 34 1.13 -22.50 11.79
C ALA A 34 1.84 -21.90 13.00
N ARG A 35 1.85 -22.65 14.11
CA ARG A 35 2.59 -22.31 15.33
C ARG A 35 3.73 -23.29 15.54
N ASP A 36 4.90 -22.78 15.88
CA ASP A 36 6.02 -23.62 16.32
C ASP A 36 5.82 -24.07 17.78
N SER A 37 6.77 -24.86 18.29
CA SER A 37 6.79 -25.31 19.69
C SER A 37 6.90 -24.18 20.72
N SER A 38 7.34 -22.99 20.30
CA SER A 38 7.41 -21.77 21.11
C SER A 38 6.20 -20.84 20.88
N ASN A 39 5.13 -21.33 20.25
CA ASN A 39 3.90 -20.60 19.89
C ASN A 39 4.12 -19.39 18.96
N ARG A 40 5.24 -19.34 18.23
CA ARG A 40 5.53 -18.30 17.25
C ARG A 40 4.85 -18.63 15.92
N ARG A 41 4.45 -17.58 15.20
CA ARG A 41 3.86 -17.70 13.86
C ARG A 41 4.92 -18.09 12.85
N ILE A 42 4.68 -19.21 12.17
CA ILE A 42 5.48 -19.68 11.04
C ILE A 42 4.60 -19.83 9.80
N VAL A 43 5.16 -19.49 8.65
CA VAL A 43 4.49 -19.52 7.35
C VAL A 43 5.32 -20.39 6.41
N ASP A 44 4.69 -21.33 5.73
CA ASP A 44 5.38 -22.17 4.75
C ASP A 44 5.84 -21.33 3.55
N ALA A 45 7.04 -21.58 3.03
CA ALA A 45 7.55 -20.87 1.86
C ALA A 45 6.62 -20.99 0.63
N SER A 46 5.93 -22.12 0.46
CA SER A 46 4.94 -22.32 -0.62
C SER A 46 3.72 -21.40 -0.48
N GLU A 47 3.34 -21.07 0.75
CA GLU A 47 2.23 -20.15 1.03
C GLU A 47 2.63 -18.70 0.72
N VAL A 48 3.87 -18.33 1.03
CA VAL A 48 4.44 -17.03 0.63
C VAL A 48 4.45 -16.91 -0.88
N GLU A 49 4.88 -17.94 -1.60
CA GLU A 49 4.92 -17.92 -3.06
C GLU A 49 3.51 -17.84 -3.68
N ARG A 50 2.54 -18.56 -3.12
CA ARG A 50 1.12 -18.48 -3.52
C ARG A 50 0.56 -17.05 -3.43
N LEU A 51 0.98 -16.30 -2.41
CA LEU A 51 0.46 -14.98 -2.14
C LEU A 51 1.19 -13.86 -2.89
N ARG A 52 2.46 -14.04 -3.28
CA ARG A 52 3.25 -13.02 -4.00
C ARG A 52 2.54 -12.42 -5.22
N GLY A 53 1.83 -13.24 -6.00
CA GLY A 53 1.08 -12.75 -7.18
C GLY A 53 -0.21 -11.98 -6.87
N ARG A 54 -0.66 -11.93 -5.61
CA ARG A 54 -1.93 -11.29 -5.18
C ARG A 54 -1.74 -10.07 -4.29
N VAL A 55 -0.52 -9.81 -3.83
CA VAL A 55 -0.26 -8.79 -2.81
C VAL A 55 -0.28 -7.36 -3.36
N GLY A 56 -0.05 -7.16 -4.66
CA GLY A 56 0.06 -5.83 -5.27
C GLY A 56 -1.15 -4.91 -5.12
N ASP A 57 -2.36 -5.47 -4.95
CA ASP A 57 -3.61 -4.70 -4.99
C ASP A 57 -4.20 -4.38 -3.60
N GLU A 58 -3.79 -5.09 -2.54
CA GLU A 58 -4.36 -4.94 -1.19
C GLU A 58 -3.47 -4.15 -0.19
N THR A 59 -2.33 -3.61 -0.63
CA THR A 59 -1.28 -3.00 0.23
C THR A 59 -1.64 -1.61 0.78
N LEU A 60 -2.54 -0.88 0.13
CA LEU A 60 -2.97 0.43 0.63
C LEU A 60 -4.15 0.27 1.60
N SER A 61 -3.87 0.31 2.91
CA SER A 61 -4.91 0.45 3.96
C SER A 61 -5.68 1.79 3.90
N ALA A 62 -5.43 2.60 2.89
CA ALA A 62 -6.08 3.89 2.69
C ALA A 62 -7.38 3.68 1.89
N ARG A 63 -8.47 3.68 2.65
CA ARG A 63 -9.83 3.48 2.11
C ARG A 63 -10.34 4.69 1.33
N ASN A 64 -9.81 5.88 1.59
CA ASN A 64 -10.22 7.09 0.89
C ASN A 64 -9.36 7.23 -0.36
N ARG A 65 -9.93 6.93 -1.53
CA ARG A 65 -9.29 7.11 -2.84
C ARG A 65 -10.12 8.10 -3.65
N PHE A 66 -9.55 9.27 -3.90
CA PHE A 66 -10.16 10.32 -4.70
C PHE A 66 -9.60 10.20 -6.12
N ARG A 67 -10.34 9.49 -6.98
CA ARG A 67 -9.96 9.25 -8.38
C ARG A 67 -10.26 10.49 -9.22
N GLY A 68 -9.36 10.81 -10.14
CA GLY A 68 -9.49 12.01 -10.93
C GLY A 68 -8.46 12.10 -12.05
N VAL A 69 -8.37 13.28 -12.66
CA VAL A 69 -7.38 13.60 -13.68
C VAL A 69 -6.37 14.58 -13.08
N VAL A 70 -5.08 14.31 -13.30
CA VAL A 70 -4.02 15.24 -12.90
C VAL A 70 -4.18 16.53 -13.69
N ARG A 71 -4.36 17.64 -12.98
CA ARG A 71 -4.44 18.99 -13.54
C ARG A 71 -3.05 19.59 -13.72
N SER A 72 -2.21 19.53 -12.69
CA SER A 72 -0.85 20.07 -12.71
C SER A 72 0.09 19.27 -11.83
N VAL A 73 1.38 19.33 -12.18
CA VAL A 73 2.49 18.83 -11.38
C VAL A 73 3.58 19.89 -11.38
N GLU A 74 3.95 20.38 -10.20
CA GLU A 74 4.99 21.38 -9.99
C GLU A 74 6.10 20.75 -9.15
N ILE A 75 7.33 20.77 -9.64
CA ILE A 75 8.49 20.18 -8.94
C ILE A 75 9.34 21.31 -8.37
N ASP A 76 9.65 21.23 -7.07
CA ASP A 76 10.57 22.15 -6.39
C ASP A 76 11.46 21.38 -5.39
N GLY A 77 12.77 21.42 -5.62
CA GLY A 77 13.72 20.62 -4.85
C GLY A 77 13.31 19.14 -4.78
N LEU A 78 13.33 18.54 -3.59
CA LEU A 78 12.97 17.12 -3.43
C LEU A 78 11.46 16.84 -3.45
N LEU A 79 10.63 17.87 -3.61
CA LEU A 79 9.18 17.79 -3.50
C LEU A 79 8.50 18.02 -4.84
N ALA A 80 7.28 17.50 -4.95
CA ALA A 80 6.36 17.77 -6.04
C ALA A 80 4.97 18.08 -5.48
N ARG A 81 4.36 19.15 -5.98
CA ARG A 81 2.94 19.46 -5.76
C ARG A 81 2.14 18.89 -6.92
N VAL A 82 1.17 18.05 -6.62
CA VAL A 82 0.28 17.41 -7.60
C VAL A 82 -1.15 17.84 -7.32
N GLU A 83 -1.82 18.35 -8.35
CA GLU A 83 -3.23 18.72 -8.28
C GLU A 83 -4.07 17.74 -9.09
N ILE A 84 -5.12 17.19 -8.48
CA ILE A 84 -6.02 16.22 -9.11
C ILE A 84 -7.44 16.76 -9.06
N ASP A 85 -8.09 16.81 -10.22
CA ASP A 85 -9.51 17.11 -10.36
C ASP A 85 -10.31 15.82 -10.16
N VAL A 86 -11.08 15.77 -9.07
CA VAL A 86 -11.76 14.54 -8.63
C VAL A 86 -13.21 14.54 -9.12
N THR A 87 -13.95 15.58 -8.74
CA THR A 87 -15.34 15.84 -9.15
C THR A 87 -15.49 17.34 -9.23
N GLU A 88 -15.90 17.92 -10.35
CA GLU A 88 -16.04 19.37 -10.40
C GLU A 88 -17.07 19.88 -9.37
N PRO A 89 -16.76 20.95 -8.61
CA PRO A 89 -15.55 21.80 -8.66
C PRO A 89 -14.41 21.36 -7.71
N ALA A 90 -14.55 20.23 -7.02
CA ALA A 90 -13.60 19.73 -6.02
C ALA A 90 -12.26 19.24 -6.62
N ARG A 91 -11.18 19.71 -5.99
CA ARG A 91 -9.79 19.36 -6.30
C ARG A 91 -9.12 18.81 -5.03
N VAL A 92 -8.23 17.84 -5.21
CA VAL A 92 -7.29 17.42 -4.16
C VAL A 92 -5.89 17.87 -4.54
N VAL A 93 -5.17 18.45 -3.58
CA VAL A 93 -3.76 18.84 -3.72
C VAL A 93 -2.93 17.96 -2.80
N ALA A 94 -1.89 17.35 -3.34
CA ALA A 94 -0.96 16.51 -2.60
C ALA A 94 0.47 17.03 -2.76
N ILE A 95 1.24 16.99 -1.68
CA ILE A 95 2.69 17.13 -1.72
C ILE A 95 3.29 15.74 -1.58
N VAL A 96 4.11 15.34 -2.56
CA VAL A 96 4.81 14.06 -2.63
C VAL A 96 6.30 14.32 -2.90
N THR A 97 7.13 13.27 -2.87
CA THR A 97 8.51 13.42 -3.30
C THR A 97 8.58 13.56 -4.82
N ARG A 98 9.60 14.27 -5.32
CA ARG A 98 9.92 14.35 -6.75
C ARG A 98 10.00 12.95 -7.36
N GLU A 99 10.78 12.07 -6.74
CA GLU A 99 10.97 10.68 -7.18
C GLU A 99 9.64 9.93 -7.32
N SER A 100 8.72 10.06 -6.36
CA SER A 100 7.40 9.42 -6.45
C SER A 100 6.59 9.94 -7.64
N ALA A 101 6.65 11.25 -7.90
CA ALA A 101 5.91 11.84 -9.03
C ALA A 101 6.48 11.38 -10.37
N GLU A 102 7.81 11.24 -10.47
CA GLU A 102 8.51 10.74 -11.65
C GLU A 102 8.25 9.25 -11.88
N GLU A 103 8.39 8.40 -10.85
CA GLU A 103 8.13 6.95 -10.92
C GLU A 103 6.68 6.63 -11.31
N LEU A 104 5.72 7.44 -10.85
CA LEU A 104 4.31 7.31 -11.19
C LEU A 104 3.95 8.01 -12.51
N GLU A 105 4.92 8.60 -13.20
CA GLU A 105 4.76 9.33 -14.46
C GLU A 105 3.64 10.38 -14.41
N LEU A 106 3.51 11.07 -13.27
CA LEU A 106 2.44 12.05 -13.05
C LEU A 106 2.67 13.27 -13.95
N ARG A 107 1.66 13.59 -14.76
CA ARG A 107 1.65 14.75 -15.65
C ARG A 107 0.22 15.18 -15.97
N PRO A 108 -0.02 16.43 -16.36
CA PRO A 108 -1.36 16.89 -16.73
C PRO A 108 -2.06 15.94 -17.72
N GLY A 109 -3.33 15.64 -17.46
CA GLY A 109 -4.18 14.80 -18.31
C GLY A 109 -4.16 13.30 -17.99
N VAL A 110 -3.26 12.80 -17.14
CA VAL A 110 -3.27 11.37 -16.76
C VAL A 110 -4.28 11.09 -15.65
N SER A 111 -4.87 9.89 -15.68
CA SER A 111 -5.72 9.41 -14.59
C SER A 111 -4.87 9.07 -13.38
N ALA A 112 -5.26 9.56 -12.20
CA ALA A 112 -4.60 9.27 -10.93
C ALA A 112 -5.62 9.17 -9.79
N ALA A 113 -5.16 8.72 -8.62
CA ALA A 113 -5.96 8.75 -7.41
C ALA A 113 -5.16 9.31 -6.25
N ALA A 114 -5.67 10.34 -5.59
CA ALA A 114 -5.15 10.74 -4.29
C ALA A 114 -5.64 9.75 -3.24
N VAL A 115 -4.72 9.23 -2.44
CA VAL A 115 -5.01 8.17 -1.48
C VAL A 115 -4.72 8.68 -0.06
N VAL A 116 -5.75 8.78 0.77
CA VAL A 116 -5.66 9.33 2.13
C VAL A 116 -5.98 8.26 3.15
N LYS A 117 -5.12 8.12 4.15
CA LYS A 117 -5.38 7.23 5.29
C LYS A 117 -6.48 7.83 6.16
N ALA A 118 -7.45 7.00 6.56
CA ALA A 118 -8.60 7.48 7.36
C ALA A 118 -8.18 8.18 8.67
N THR A 119 -7.09 7.75 9.29
CA THR A 119 -6.57 8.34 10.55
C THR A 119 -5.84 9.67 10.36
N SER A 120 -5.68 10.16 9.14
CA SER A 120 -4.98 11.41 8.82
C SER A 120 -5.94 12.54 8.46
N VAL A 121 -7.25 12.30 8.51
CA VAL A 121 -8.28 13.31 8.26
C VAL A 121 -8.73 13.91 9.58
N MET A 122 -8.77 15.23 9.66
CA MET A 122 -9.34 15.98 10.78
C MET A 122 -10.76 16.44 10.43
N VAL A 123 -11.62 16.56 11.43
CA VAL A 123 -12.99 17.04 11.28
C VAL A 123 -13.16 18.27 12.15
N ASP A 124 -13.79 19.30 11.60
CA ASP A 124 -14.15 20.54 12.31
C ASP A 124 -15.60 20.92 11.97
N ARG A 125 -16.23 21.79 12.77
CA ARG A 125 -17.65 22.16 12.66
C ARG A 125 -17.88 23.64 12.38
#